data_AF-A0AA85AJ99-F1
#
_entry.id   AF-A0AA85AJ99-F1
#
_cell.length_a   1.000
_cell.length_b   1.000
_cell.length_c   1.000
_cell.angle_alpha   90.00
_cell.angle_beta   90.00
_cell.angle_gamma   90.00
#
_symmetry.space_group_name_H-M   'P 1'
#
loop_
_entity.id
_entity.type
_entity.pdbx_description
1 polymer ?
#
loop_
_entity_poly.entity_id
_entity_poly.type
_entity_poly.pdbx_seq_one_letter_code
_entity_poly.pdbx_strand_id
1 'polypeptide(L)'
;MPKSDDPSKKQFEEAKRLAGVPIEWDKLLTDSLKLAFQKEDIDFDDDAMLLECYENHIKTLQENIPSERLLVHRLGDGWEPLCRFLNVDVPANIPYPKMNQRSDMIKLRDLIKKFGSIEEVARMHPGIM
;
A
#
# COMPACT_ATOMS: atom_id res chain seq x y z
N MET A 1 7.11 5.16 3.01
CA MET A 1 8.35 4.94 3.79
C MET A 1 8.32 5.89 4.97
N PRO A 2 8.77 5.50 6.17
CA PRO A 2 8.97 6.46 7.25
C PRO A 2 9.90 7.58 6.77
N LYS A 3 9.64 8.81 7.22
CA LYS A 3 10.51 9.96 6.94
C LYS A 3 11.93 9.67 7.39
N SER A 4 12.93 10.29 6.78
CA SER A 4 14.32 10.04 7.11
C SER A 4 14.67 10.33 8.57
N ASP A 5 13.97 11.28 9.17
CA ASP A 5 14.06 11.67 10.58
C ASP A 5 13.10 10.90 11.50
N ASP A 6 12.22 10.05 10.96
CA ASP A 6 11.26 9.29 11.74
C ASP A 6 11.98 8.22 12.59
N PRO A 7 11.83 8.23 13.94
CA PRO A 7 12.45 7.24 14.82
C PRO A 7 12.08 5.78 14.49
N SER A 8 10.93 5.56 13.85
CA SER A 8 10.44 4.26 13.42
C SER A 8 11.16 3.72 12.18
N LYS A 9 11.93 4.54 11.44
CA LYS A 9 12.69 4.12 10.25
C LYS A 9 13.64 2.97 10.56
N LYS A 10 14.41 3.05 11.64
CA LYS A 10 15.31 1.98 12.09
C LYS A 10 14.55 0.68 12.37
N GLN A 11 13.34 0.79 12.92
CA GLN A 11 12.51 -0.36 13.24
C GLN A 11 11.92 -1.01 11.98
N PHE A 12 11.64 -0.20 10.96
CA PHE A 12 11.14 -0.66 9.67
C PHE A 12 12.23 -1.38 8.87
N GLU A 13 13.43 -0.82 8.80
CA GLU A 13 14.58 -1.45 8.14
C GLU A 13 14.98 -2.77 8.79
N GLU A 14 15.00 -2.82 10.13
CA GLU A 14 15.24 -4.08 10.84
C GLU A 14 14.14 -5.12 10.57
N ALA A 15 12.88 -4.69 10.51
CA ALA A 15 11.78 -5.59 10.20
C ALA A 15 11.86 -6.14 8.77
N LYS A 16 12.22 -5.32 7.77
CA LYS A 16 12.47 -5.78 6.40
C LYS A 16 13.58 -6.82 6.35
N ARG A 17 14.68 -6.57 7.06
CA ARG A 17 15.83 -7.49 7.14
C ARG A 17 15.41 -8.85 7.71
N LEU A 18 14.67 -8.85 8.81
CA LEU A 18 14.15 -10.09 9.43
C LEU A 18 13.07 -10.77 8.57
N ALA A 19 12.34 -10.01 7.76
CA ALA A 19 11.35 -10.54 6.82
C ALA A 19 11.97 -11.07 5.52
N GLY A 20 13.30 -10.95 5.33
CA GLY A 20 13.98 -11.38 4.11
C GLY A 20 13.60 -10.56 2.88
N VAL A 21 13.11 -9.32 3.05
CA VAL A 21 12.75 -8.44 1.94
C VAL A 21 14.05 -8.02 1.23
N PRO A 22 14.21 -8.33 -0.08
CA PRO A 22 15.40 -7.94 -0.82
C PRO A 22 15.58 -6.42 -0.87
N ILE A 23 16.82 -5.94 -0.81
CA ILE A 23 17.11 -4.50 -0.78
C ILE A 23 16.68 -3.80 -2.08
N GLU A 24 16.61 -4.55 -3.17
CA GLU A 24 16.13 -4.10 -4.48
C GLU A 24 14.66 -3.68 -4.46
N TRP A 25 13.88 -4.12 -3.47
CA TRP A 25 12.49 -3.68 -3.33
C TRP A 25 12.37 -2.19 -3.05
N ASP A 26 13.30 -1.59 -2.32
CA ASP A 26 13.25 -0.14 -2.06
C ASP A 26 13.48 0.67 -3.34
N LYS A 27 14.38 0.16 -4.20
CA LYS A 27 14.56 0.73 -5.54
C LYS A 27 13.31 0.55 -6.39
N LEU A 28 12.72 -0.65 -6.42
CA LEU A 28 11.50 -0.92 -7.16
C LEU A 28 10.34 -0.01 -6.72
N LEU A 29 10.13 0.13 -5.41
CA LEU A 29 9.10 1.01 -4.84
C LEU A 29 9.32 2.46 -5.24
N THR A 30 10.57 2.93 -5.15
CA THR A 30 10.95 4.30 -5.52
C THR A 30 10.70 4.54 -7.01
N ASP A 31 11.19 3.66 -7.89
CA ASP A 31 11.04 3.78 -9.34
C ASP A 31 9.56 3.70 -9.75
N SER A 32 8.77 2.85 -9.09
CA SER A 32 7.33 2.76 -9.33
C SER A 32 6.61 4.06 -8.99
N LEU A 33 7.00 4.75 -7.91
CA LEU A 33 6.40 6.03 -7.53
C LEU A 33 6.83 7.16 -8.48
N LYS A 34 8.09 7.16 -8.90
CA LYS A 34 8.59 8.08 -9.93
C LYS A 34 7.82 7.95 -11.24
N LEU A 35 7.60 6.71 -11.68
CA LEU A 35 6.81 6.41 -12.86
C LEU A 35 5.34 6.87 -12.69
N ALA A 36 4.71 6.54 -11.57
CA ALA A 36 3.31 6.90 -11.31
C ALA A 36 3.12 8.42 -11.28
N PHE A 37 3.99 9.14 -10.56
CA PHE A 37 3.94 10.59 -10.44
C PHE A 37 4.57 11.36 -11.61
N GLN A 38 5.15 10.64 -12.58
CA GLN A 38 5.87 11.21 -13.72
C GLN A 38 6.91 12.26 -13.29
N LYS A 39 7.62 11.97 -12.19
CA LYS A 39 8.56 12.88 -11.53
C LYS A 39 9.78 12.11 -11.05
N GLU A 40 10.96 12.50 -11.53
CA GLU A 40 12.23 11.83 -11.14
C GLU A 40 12.74 12.28 -9.78
N ASP A 41 12.62 13.57 -9.48
CA ASP A 41 13.15 14.17 -8.25
C ASP A 41 12.04 14.27 -7.20
N ILE A 42 11.67 13.11 -6.64
CA ILE A 42 10.73 13.02 -5.52
C ILE A 42 11.52 13.08 -4.21
N ASP A 43 11.25 14.10 -3.41
CA ASP A 43 11.66 14.13 -2.01
C ASP A 43 10.58 13.46 -1.16
N PHE A 44 10.90 12.27 -0.62
CA PHE A 44 9.98 11.54 0.25
C PHE A 44 9.85 12.16 1.64
N ASP A 45 10.71 13.13 2.00
CA ASP A 45 10.63 13.87 3.24
C ASP A 45 9.77 15.13 3.14
N ASP A 46 9.45 15.61 1.94
CA ASP A 46 8.56 16.76 1.71
C ASP A 46 7.09 16.33 1.56
N ASP A 47 6.30 16.51 2.62
CA ASP A 47 4.86 16.20 2.59
C ASP A 47 4.08 17.04 1.58
N ALA A 48 4.44 18.31 1.38
CA ALA A 48 3.72 19.18 0.44
C ALA A 48 3.95 18.71 -0.99
N MET A 49 5.19 18.34 -1.34
CA MET A 49 5.51 17.75 -2.64
C MET A 49 4.76 16.43 -2.86
N LEU A 50 4.71 15.54 -1.87
CA LEU A 50 4.01 14.27 -1.99
C LEU A 50 2.49 14.43 -2.17
N LEU A 51 1.88 15.38 -1.47
CA LEU A 51 0.46 15.71 -1.63
C LEU A 51 0.18 16.25 -3.04
N GLU A 52 0.99 17.18 -3.52
CA GLU A 52 0.86 17.73 -4.87
C GLU A 52 1.00 16.62 -5.94
N CYS A 53 2.00 15.73 -5.79
CA CYS A 53 2.18 14.60 -6.70
C CYS A 53 0.96 13.67 -6.72
N TYR A 54 0.39 13.37 -5.55
CA TYR A 54 -0.79 12.52 -5.42
C TYR A 54 -2.03 13.15 -6.09
N GLU A 55 -2.29 14.43 -5.83
CA GLU A 55 -3.43 15.15 -6.42
C GLU A 55 -3.31 15.27 -7.94
N ASN A 56 -2.13 15.64 -8.43
CA ASN A 56 -1.86 15.74 -9.85
C ASN A 56 -1.97 14.38 -10.56
N HIS A 57 -1.51 13.30 -9.92
CA HIS A 57 -1.63 11.95 -10.47
C HIS A 57 -3.10 11.55 -10.65
N ILE A 58 -3.93 11.73 -9.62
CA ILE A 58 -5.36 11.42 -9.68
C ILE A 58 -6.05 12.26 -10.75
N LYS A 59 -5.77 13.56 -10.79
CA LYS A 59 -6.33 14.47 -11.79
C LYS A 59 -5.96 14.03 -13.20
N THR A 60 -4.70 13.71 -13.44
CA THR A 60 -4.21 13.22 -14.74
C THR A 60 -4.96 11.96 -15.16
N LEU A 61 -5.16 10.99 -14.26
CA LEU A 61 -5.93 9.78 -14.58
C LEU A 61 -7.38 10.09 -14.94
N GLN A 62 -8.04 10.98 -14.19
CA GLN A 62 -9.43 11.38 -14.43
C GLN A 62 -9.62 12.17 -15.74
N GLU A 63 -8.62 12.96 -16.14
CA GLU A 63 -8.67 13.74 -17.39
C GLU A 63 -8.36 12.89 -18.63
N ASN A 64 -7.50 11.87 -18.51
CA ASN A 64 -6.99 11.12 -19.66
C ASN A 64 -7.70 9.77 -19.88
N ILE A 65 -8.39 9.21 -18.88
CA ILE A 65 -9.15 7.96 -19.02
C ILE A 65 -10.62 8.29 -19.26
N PRO A 66 -11.25 7.80 -20.35
CA PRO A 66 -12.68 7.99 -20.59
C PRO A 66 -13.52 7.52 -19.38
N SER A 67 -14.55 8.28 -19.02
CA SER A 67 -15.32 8.04 -17.79
C SER A 67 -16.03 6.68 -17.78
N GLU A 68 -16.42 6.16 -18.94
CA GLU A 68 -16.98 4.82 -19.09
C GLU A 68 -15.96 3.69 -18.83
N ARG A 69 -14.66 4.01 -18.82
CA ARG A 69 -13.56 3.08 -18.50
C ARG A 69 -12.88 3.39 -17.16
N LEU A 70 -13.41 4.32 -16.38
CA LEU A 70 -12.84 4.72 -15.09
C LEU A 70 -13.88 4.65 -13.97
N LEU A 71 -13.58 3.87 -12.93
CA LEU A 71 -14.30 3.92 -11.65
C LEU A 71 -13.42 4.58 -10.58
N VAL A 72 -13.90 5.68 -10.01
CA VAL A 72 -13.29 6.26 -8.80
C VAL A 72 -13.89 5.58 -7.59
N HIS A 73 -13.23 4.53 -7.10
CA HIS A 73 -13.67 3.72 -5.96
C HIS A 73 -13.03 4.20 -4.65
N ARG A 74 -13.83 4.75 -3.73
CA ARG A 74 -13.36 5.30 -2.46
C ARG A 74 -13.37 4.25 -1.35
N LEU A 75 -12.53 4.46 -0.33
CA LEU A 75 -12.53 3.61 0.86
C LEU A 75 -13.91 3.62 1.52
N GLY A 76 -14.53 2.44 1.61
CA GLY A 76 -15.86 2.25 2.19
C GLY A 76 -16.99 2.08 1.17
N ASP A 77 -16.74 2.29 -0.13
CA ASP A 77 -17.76 2.17 -1.18
C ASP A 77 -18.33 0.74 -1.34
N GLY A 78 -17.59 -0.28 -0.90
CA GLY A 78 -18.08 -1.65 -0.84
C GLY A 78 -18.18 -2.36 -2.19
N TRP A 79 -18.97 -3.43 -2.28
CA TRP A 79 -19.08 -4.24 -3.49
C TRP A 79 -19.93 -3.61 -4.59
N GLU A 80 -21.00 -2.90 -4.22
CA GLU A 80 -22.04 -2.47 -5.15
C GLU A 80 -21.54 -1.61 -6.32
N PRO A 81 -20.76 -0.52 -6.12
CA PRO A 81 -20.29 0.28 -7.25
C PRO A 81 -19.25 -0.47 -8.09
N LEU A 82 -18.41 -1.30 -7.47
CA LEU A 82 -17.38 -2.08 -8.16
C LEU A 82 -18.00 -3.17 -9.06
N CYS A 83 -18.91 -3.99 -8.51
CA CYS A 83 -19.59 -5.06 -9.24
C CYS A 83 -20.43 -4.50 -10.39
N ARG A 84 -21.13 -3.38 -10.18
CA ARG A 84 -21.91 -2.70 -11.23
C ARG A 84 -21.02 -2.23 -12.37
N PHE A 85 -19.87 -1.63 -12.06
CA PHE A 85 -18.93 -1.15 -13.08
C PHE A 85 -18.32 -2.30 -13.90
N LEU A 86 -18.04 -3.44 -13.25
CA LEU A 86 -17.48 -4.63 -13.89
C LEU A 86 -18.55 -5.53 -14.56
N ASN A 87 -19.83 -5.20 -14.42
CA ASN A 87 -20.96 -5.99 -14.91
C ASN A 87 -20.95 -7.44 -14.41
N VAL A 88 -20.74 -7.61 -13.10
CA VAL A 88 -20.78 -8.91 -12.41
C VAL A 88 -21.70 -8.83 -11.18
N ASP A 89 -22.17 -9.98 -10.71
CA ASP A 89 -23.02 -10.05 -9.53
C ASP A 89 -22.25 -9.70 -8.23
N VAL A 90 -22.96 -9.11 -7.27
CA VAL A 90 -22.43 -8.89 -5.91
C VAL A 90 -22.33 -10.22 -5.18
N PRO A 91 -21.18 -10.55 -4.55
CA PRO A 91 -21.05 -11.76 -3.75
C PRO A 91 -22.02 -11.79 -2.57
N ALA A 92 -22.93 -12.77 -2.52
CA ALA A 92 -24.03 -12.80 -1.55
C ALA A 92 -23.58 -12.95 -0.07
N ASN A 93 -22.49 -13.68 0.19
CA ASN A 93 -22.08 -14.06 1.55
C ASN A 93 -20.61 -13.70 1.86
N ILE A 94 -20.02 -12.77 1.10
CA ILE A 94 -18.63 -12.36 1.29
C ILE A 94 -18.61 -10.87 1.61
N PRO A 95 -18.23 -10.46 2.84
CA PRO A 95 -18.12 -9.05 3.17
C PRO A 95 -17.03 -8.40 2.32
N TYR A 96 -17.18 -7.10 2.04
CA TYR A 96 -16.11 -6.36 1.37
C TYR A 96 -14.84 -6.40 2.22
N PRO A 97 -13.66 -6.73 1.64
CA PRO A 97 -12.46 -6.97 2.42
C PRO A 97 -12.02 -5.72 3.18
N LYS A 98 -11.67 -5.91 4.46
CA LYS A 98 -11.05 -4.90 5.31
C LYS A 98 -9.78 -5.48 5.90
N MET A 99 -8.68 -5.25 5.19
CA MET A 99 -7.35 -5.76 5.52
C MET A 99 -6.32 -4.64 5.38
N ASN A 100 -5.05 -4.93 5.66
CA ASN A 100 -3.94 -3.99 5.53
C ASN A 100 -4.15 -2.71 6.36
N GLN A 101 -4.73 -2.82 7.56
CA GLN A 101 -4.83 -1.68 8.45
C GLN A 101 -3.46 -1.40 9.08
N ARG A 102 -3.23 -0.14 9.47
CA ARG A 102 -2.00 0.23 10.19
C ARG A 102 -1.75 -0.64 11.43
N SER A 103 -2.79 -1.01 12.16
CA SER A 103 -2.71 -1.92 13.32
C SER A 103 -2.21 -3.30 12.94
N ASP A 104 -2.56 -3.80 11.76
CA ASP A 104 -2.18 -5.14 11.29
C ASP A 104 -0.69 -5.16 10.97
N MET A 105 -0.20 -4.11 10.29
CA MET A 105 1.23 -3.93 10.01
C MET A 105 2.07 -3.76 11.27
N ILE A 106 1.57 -3.06 12.29
CA ILE A 106 2.24 -2.94 13.59
C ILE A 106 2.33 -4.31 14.27
N LYS A 107 1.24 -5.08 14.31
CA LYS A 107 1.23 -6.44 14.86
C LYS A 107 2.20 -7.36 14.12
N LEU A 108 2.18 -7.33 12.79
CA LEU A 108 3.07 -8.14 11.95
C LEU A 108 4.53 -7.81 12.24
N ARG A 109 4.90 -6.53 12.28
CA ARG A 109 6.25 -6.07 12.65
C ARG A 109 6.68 -6.61 14.02
N ASP A 110 5.80 -6.52 15.02
CA ASP A 110 6.12 -6.94 16.38
C ASP A 110 6.30 -8.45 16.49
N LEU A 111 5.55 -9.23 15.71
CA LEU A 111 5.69 -10.67 15.62
C LEU A 111 6.96 -11.08 14.87
N ILE A 112 7.30 -10.41 13.77
CA ILE A 112 8.56 -10.64 13.04
C ILE A 112 9.76 -10.36 13.96
N LYS A 113 9.71 -9.29 14.76
CA LYS A 113 10.75 -9.03 15.77
C LYS A 113 10.82 -10.11 16.84
N LYS A 114 9.67 -10.60 17.30
CA LYS A 114 9.60 -11.62 18.36
C LYS A 114 10.13 -12.98 17.90
N PHE A 115 9.84 -13.37 16.67
CA PHE A 115 10.16 -14.69 16.13
C PHE A 115 11.37 -14.68 15.18
N GLY A 116 11.87 -13.51 14.78
CA GLY A 116 13.08 -13.36 13.98
C GLY A 116 12.94 -13.72 12.50
N SER A 117 11.79 -14.26 12.07
CA SER A 117 11.52 -14.63 10.67
C SER A 117 10.03 -14.50 10.33
N ILE A 118 9.73 -14.03 9.11
CA ILE A 118 8.36 -13.97 8.60
C ILE A 118 7.77 -15.38 8.34
N GLU A 119 8.61 -16.37 8.02
CA GLU A 119 8.18 -17.76 7.82
C GLU A 119 7.65 -18.37 9.12
N GLU A 120 8.32 -18.07 10.24
CA GLU A 120 7.87 -18.50 11.56
C GLU A 120 6.57 -17.81 11.97
N VAL A 121 6.44 -16.52 11.66
CA VAL A 121 5.18 -15.78 11.87
C VAL A 121 4.05 -16.38 11.04
N ALA A 122 4.29 -16.71 9.77
CA ALA A 122 3.32 -17.38 8.90
C ALA A 122 2.87 -18.72 9.49
N ARG A 123 3.82 -19.51 9.99
CA ARG A 123 3.57 -20.81 10.60
C ARG A 123 2.74 -20.71 11.89
N MET A 124 2.97 -19.70 12.72
CA MET A 124 2.30 -19.54 14.02
C MET A 124 1.01 -18.72 13.95
N HIS A 125 0.88 -17.86 12.95
CA HIS A 125 -0.24 -16.94 12.78
C HIS A 125 -0.72 -16.94 11.30
N PRO A 126 -1.30 -18.04 10.81
CA PRO A 126 -1.63 -18.19 9.38
C PRO A 126 -2.65 -17.17 8.85
N GLY A 127 -3.41 -16.49 9.73
CA GLY A 127 -4.36 -15.44 9.35
C GLY A 127 -3.81 -14.01 9.43
N ILE A 128 -2.50 -13.83 9.63
CA ILE A 128 -1.86 -12.50 9.70
C ILE A 128 -1.32 -12.01 8.35
N MET A 129 -1.12 -12.92 7.40
CA MET A 129 -0.77 -12.62 6.01
C MET A 129 -1.95 -12.91 5.10
#